data_AF-A0A926YDE5-F1
#
_entry.id   AF-A0A926YDE5-F1
#
_cell.length_a   1.000
_cell.length_b   1.000
_cell.length_c   1.000
_cell.angle_alpha   90.00
_cell.angle_beta   90.00
_cell.angle_gamma   90.00
#
_symmetry.space_group_name_H-M   'P 1'
#
loop_
_entity.id
_entity.type
_entity.pdbx_description
1 polymer ?
#
loop_
_entity_poly.entity_id
_entity_poly.type
_entity_poly.pdbx_seq_one_letter_code
_entity_poly.pdbx_strand_id
1 'polypeptide(L)'
;MSDELPIDPFLAQLCEGYTEAEVGEIKQYMAEWDASTYISVAQSILDHASRKELEPLRYLRKAHNFNKKGAVRVPKTGYRRDGSAVYRKGNEYLIVRPDRFGVEKIVTYGVNDD
;
A
#
# COMPACT_ATOMS: atom_id res chain seq x y z
N MET A 1 -11.02 -22.47 -21.41
CA MET A 1 -11.81 -22.08 -20.22
C MET A 1 -11.33 -20.70 -19.88
N SER A 2 -12.17 -19.68 -20.07
CA SER A 2 -11.79 -18.30 -19.79
C SER A 2 -11.71 -18.16 -18.28
N ASP A 3 -10.50 -18.11 -17.73
CA ASP A 3 -10.24 -17.64 -16.37
C ASP A 3 -10.59 -16.14 -16.34
N GLU A 4 -11.88 -15.85 -16.28
CA GLU A 4 -12.38 -14.52 -15.97
C GLU A 4 -12.05 -14.30 -14.49
N LEU A 5 -10.84 -13.76 -14.27
CA LEU A 5 -10.40 -13.36 -12.93
C LEU A 5 -11.54 -12.57 -12.29
N PRO A 6 -11.95 -12.92 -11.05
CA PRO A 6 -13.05 -12.24 -10.40
C PRO A 6 -12.78 -10.74 -10.44
N ILE A 7 -13.67 -10.00 -11.10
CA ILE A 7 -13.60 -8.55 -11.21
C ILE A 7 -13.57 -8.01 -9.80
N ASP A 8 -12.42 -7.48 -9.37
CA ASP A 8 -12.26 -6.90 -8.04
C ASP A 8 -13.20 -5.69 -7.92
N PRO A 9 -14.31 -5.78 -7.16
CA PRO A 9 -15.28 -4.69 -7.10
C PRO A 9 -14.68 -3.42 -6.48
N PHE A 10 -13.66 -3.59 -5.63
CA PHE A 10 -12.95 -2.48 -5.00
C PHE A 10 -12.01 -1.79 -5.99
N LEU A 11 -11.53 -2.48 -7.04
CA LEU A 11 -10.70 -1.84 -8.06
C LEU A 11 -11.52 -0.85 -8.89
N ALA A 12 -12.76 -1.21 -9.24
CA ALA A 12 -13.67 -0.29 -9.93
C ALA A 12 -13.94 0.96 -9.09
N GLN A 13 -14.23 0.78 -7.80
CA GLN A 13 -14.42 1.89 -6.86
C GLN A 13 -13.14 2.73 -6.69
N LEU A 14 -11.97 2.11 -6.60
CA LEU A 14 -10.68 2.81 -6.46
C LEU A 14 -10.34 3.66 -7.68
N CYS A 15 -10.78 3.25 -8.87
CA CYS A 15 -10.55 3.95 -10.13
C CYS A 15 -11.65 4.97 -10.46
N GLU A 16 -12.74 5.01 -9.70
CA GLU A 16 -13.89 5.87 -9.98
C GLU A 16 -13.51 7.36 -9.86
N GLY A 17 -13.91 8.15 -10.86
CA GLY A 17 -13.64 9.60 -10.90
C GLY A 17 -12.22 10.00 -11.34
N TYR A 18 -11.31 9.04 -11.56
CA TYR A 18 -9.97 9.30 -12.06
C TYR A 18 -9.87 9.25 -13.59
N THR A 19 -8.93 10.01 -14.14
CA THR A 19 -8.59 9.95 -15.57
C THR A 19 -7.89 8.65 -15.94
N GLU A 20 -7.86 8.27 -17.22
CA GLU A 20 -7.15 7.05 -17.66
C GLU A 20 -5.66 7.03 -17.25
N ALA A 21 -5.00 8.19 -17.30
CA ALA A 21 -3.61 8.32 -16.87
C ALA A 21 -3.45 8.04 -15.37
N GLU A 22 -4.34 8.59 -14.55
CA GLU A 22 -4.36 8.37 -13.10
C GLU A 22 -4.73 6.92 -12.74
N VAL A 23 -5.65 6.31 -13.48
CA VAL A 23 -5.97 4.88 -13.33
C VAL A 23 -4.75 4.02 -13.66
N GLY A 24 -3.98 4.38 -14.68
CA GLY A 24 -2.70 3.74 -14.98
C GLY A 24 -1.72 3.83 -13.81
N GLU A 25 -1.60 5.02 -13.21
CA GLU A 25 -0.75 5.27 -12.04
C GLU A 25 -1.22 4.48 -10.80
N ILE A 26 -2.53 4.45 -10.53
CA ILE A 26 -3.11 3.64 -9.44
C ILE A 26 -2.71 2.17 -9.60
N LYS A 27 -2.94 1.59 -10.79
CA LYS A 27 -2.62 0.20 -11.08
C LYS A 27 -1.12 -0.09 -10.95
N GLN A 28 -0.28 0.84 -11.42
CA GLN A 28 1.17 0.74 -11.27
C GLN A 28 1.57 0.70 -9.78
N TYR A 29 1.08 1.64 -8.97
CA TYR A 29 1.43 1.69 -7.57
C TYR A 29 0.87 0.53 -6.76
N MET A 30 -0.34 0.06 -7.08
CA MET A 30 -0.92 -1.14 -6.46
C MET A 30 -0.03 -2.38 -6.56
N ALA A 31 0.79 -2.51 -7.60
CA ALA A 31 1.71 -3.64 -7.75
C ALA A 31 2.77 -3.73 -6.64
N GLU A 32 3.01 -2.63 -5.93
CA GLU A 32 3.94 -2.55 -4.79
C GLU A 32 3.29 -2.99 -3.47
N TRP A 33 1.98 -3.24 -3.45
CA TRP A 33 1.21 -3.50 -2.24
C TRP A 33 0.89 -4.97 -2.01
N ASP A 34 0.60 -5.30 -0.77
CA ASP A 34 0.06 -6.58 -0.31
C ASP A 34 -1.29 -6.33 0.39
N ALA A 35 -2.27 -7.20 0.12
CA ALA A 35 -3.60 -7.07 0.70
C ALA A 35 -3.62 -7.40 2.21
N SER A 36 -2.59 -8.04 2.76
CA SER A 36 -2.50 -8.53 4.14
C SER A 36 -3.70 -9.40 4.53
N THR A 37 -4.71 -8.80 5.16
CA THR A 37 -5.92 -9.49 5.67
C THR A 37 -7.19 -9.07 4.92
N TYR A 38 -7.07 -8.13 3.97
CA TYR A 38 -8.18 -7.68 3.13
C TYR A 38 -8.39 -8.65 1.96
N ILE A 39 -9.58 -8.59 1.37
CA ILE A 39 -9.97 -9.43 0.23
C ILE A 39 -9.12 -9.07 -1.00
N SER A 40 -8.82 -7.79 -1.19
CA SER A 40 -8.00 -7.29 -2.28
C SER A 40 -7.11 -6.12 -1.88
N VAL A 41 -6.09 -5.86 -2.70
CA VAL A 41 -5.22 -4.69 -2.55
C VAL A 41 -6.03 -3.41 -2.68
N ALA A 42 -7.00 -3.36 -3.61
CA ALA A 42 -7.84 -2.18 -3.77
C ALA A 42 -8.69 -1.90 -2.53
N GLN A 43 -9.24 -2.95 -1.90
CA GLN A 43 -9.96 -2.82 -0.63
C GLN A 43 -9.07 -2.25 0.48
N SER A 44 -7.85 -2.79 0.61
CA SER A 44 -6.86 -2.35 1.60
C SER A 44 -6.54 -0.86 1.42
N ILE A 45 -6.31 -0.42 0.18
CA ILE A 45 -6.02 0.99 -0.14
C ILE A 45 -7.20 1.88 0.20
N LEU A 46 -8.42 1.53 -0.22
CA LEU A 46 -9.62 2.33 0.05
C LEU A 46 -9.86 2.51 1.54
N ASP A 47 -9.81 1.41 2.31
CA ASP A 47 -10.03 1.46 3.76
C ASP A 47 -8.92 2.26 4.48
N HIS A 48 -7.66 2.05 4.13
CA HIS A 48 -6.57 2.79 4.76
C HIS A 48 -6.53 4.28 4.38
N ALA A 49 -6.82 4.61 3.13
CA ALA A 49 -6.93 5.99 2.66
C ALA A 49 -8.08 6.72 3.37
N SER A 50 -9.26 6.08 3.47
CA SER A 50 -10.43 6.61 4.17
C SER A 50 -10.16 6.86 5.66
N ARG A 51 -9.58 5.89 6.38
CA ARG A 51 -9.22 6.04 7.81
C ARG A 51 -8.21 7.16 8.09
N LYS A 52 -7.49 7.62 7.06
CA LYS A 52 -6.49 8.69 7.13
C LYS A 52 -6.95 9.99 6.50
N GLU A 53 -8.21 10.03 6.05
CA GLU A 53 -8.79 11.20 5.37
C GLU A 53 -7.94 11.68 4.18
N LEU A 54 -7.37 10.72 3.45
CA LEU A 54 -6.56 10.96 2.26
C LEU A 54 -7.26 10.42 1.02
N GLU A 55 -7.20 11.18 -0.07
CA GLU A 55 -7.59 10.69 -1.39
C GLU A 55 -6.73 9.47 -1.80
N PRO A 56 -7.31 8.39 -2.35
CA PRO A 56 -6.59 7.15 -2.62
C PRO A 56 -5.34 7.30 -3.50
N LEU A 57 -5.42 8.08 -4.58
CA LEU A 57 -4.25 8.32 -5.44
C LEU A 57 -3.17 9.12 -4.71
N ARG A 58 -3.56 10.10 -3.88
CA ARG A 58 -2.61 10.87 -3.07
C ARG A 58 -1.93 9.97 -2.02
N TYR A 59 -2.68 9.06 -1.43
CA TYR A 59 -2.17 8.04 -0.50
C TYR A 59 -1.15 7.13 -1.17
N LEU A 60 -1.46 6.61 -2.37
CA LEU A 60 -0.54 5.78 -3.17
C LEU A 60 0.73 6.54 -3.56
N ARG A 61 0.60 7.76 -4.08
CA ARG A 61 1.74 8.62 -4.43
C ARG A 61 2.67 8.86 -3.24
N LYS A 62 2.11 9.15 -2.06
CA LYS A 62 2.88 9.34 -0.83
C LYS A 62 3.64 8.08 -0.42
N ALA A 63 2.97 6.93 -0.46
CA ALA A 63 3.60 5.64 -0.13
C ALA A 63 4.73 5.28 -1.11
N HIS A 64 4.50 5.45 -2.42
CA HIS A 64 5.49 5.19 -3.46
C HIS A 64 6.74 6.10 -3.31
N ASN A 65 6.52 7.38 -2.99
CA ASN A 65 7.60 8.34 -2.78
C ASN A 65 8.27 8.23 -1.40
N PHE A 66 7.85 7.31 -0.53
CA PHE A 66 8.46 7.13 0.78
C PHE A 66 9.92 6.68 0.65
N ASN A 67 10.85 7.57 0.97
CA ASN A 67 12.28 7.29 0.86
C ASN A 67 12.81 6.52 2.08
N LYS A 68 12.98 5.20 1.93
CA LYS A 68 13.55 4.30 2.94
C LYS A 68 14.99 4.66 3.35
N LYS A 69 15.76 5.39 2.54
CA LYS A 69 17.13 5.80 2.89
C LYS A 69 17.10 6.74 4.10
N GLY A 70 17.80 6.36 5.17
CA GLY A 70 17.83 7.09 6.43
C GLY A 70 16.57 6.93 7.29
N ALA A 71 15.61 6.08 6.88
CA ALA A 71 14.48 5.72 7.73
C ALA A 71 14.93 4.74 8.83
N VAL A 72 14.35 4.88 10.02
CA VAL A 72 14.53 3.91 11.11
C VAL A 72 13.67 2.69 10.82
N ARG A 73 14.31 1.53 10.63
CA ARG A 73 13.63 0.24 10.42
C ARG A 73 13.38 -0.49 11.74
N VAL A 74 12.16 -1.00 11.93
CA VAL A 74 11.73 -1.73 13.13
C VAL A 74 11.03 -3.04 12.74
N PRO A 75 11.60 -4.21 13.06
CA PRO A 75 12.89 -4.41 13.74
C PRO A 75 14.08 -4.00 12.86
N LYS A 76 15.25 -3.74 13.49
CA LYS A 76 16.48 -3.38 12.76
C LYS A 76 16.89 -4.45 11.74
N THR A 77 16.65 -5.72 12.07
CA THR A 77 16.88 -6.89 11.22
C THR A 77 15.68 -7.83 11.30
N GLY A 78 15.44 -8.62 10.24
CA GLY A 78 14.33 -9.57 10.18
C GLY A 78 12.95 -8.89 10.13
N TYR A 79 11.94 -9.56 10.68
CA TYR A 79 10.55 -9.12 10.70
C TYR A 79 9.94 -9.34 12.09
N ARG A 80 8.83 -8.65 12.37
CA ARG A 80 8.01 -8.85 13.56
C ARG A 80 7.36 -10.23 13.53
N ARG A 81 6.71 -10.61 14.64
CA ARG A 81 5.98 -11.89 14.75
C ARG A 81 4.89 -12.07 13.69
N ASP A 82 4.32 -10.98 13.21
CA ASP A 82 3.30 -10.97 12.15
C ASP A 82 3.90 -10.87 10.74
N GLY A 83 5.22 -11.03 10.59
CA GLY A 83 5.92 -10.94 9.31
C GLY A 83 6.14 -9.52 8.80
N SER A 84 5.75 -8.47 9.55
CA SER A 84 5.91 -7.09 9.10
C SER A 84 7.23 -6.43 9.51
N ALA A 85 7.62 -5.39 8.79
CA ALA A 85 8.62 -4.43 9.21
C ALA A 85 8.08 -3.02 9.01
N VAL A 86 8.55 -2.07 9.83
CA VAL A 86 8.12 -0.67 9.74
C VAL A 86 9.33 0.21 9.50
N TYR A 87 9.25 1.05 8.47
CA TYR A 87 10.19 2.14 8.22
C TYR A 87 9.56 3.43 8.74
N ARG A 88 10.29 4.20 9.54
CA ARG A 88 9.86 5.50 10.07
C ARG A 88 10.82 6.58 9.63
N LYS A 89 10.31 7.71 9.16
CA LYS A 89 11.14 8.85 8.74
C LYS A 89 10.37 10.16 8.95
N GLY A 90 10.89 11.01 9.85
CA GLY A 90 10.13 12.16 10.32
C GLY A 90 8.82 11.72 10.97
N ASN A 91 7.71 12.34 10.58
CA ASN A 91 6.37 11.96 11.00
C ASN A 91 5.76 10.84 10.14
N GLU A 92 6.40 10.39 9.06
CA GLU A 92 5.86 9.38 8.16
C GLU A 92 6.31 7.96 8.55
N TYR A 93 5.48 6.98 8.22
CA TYR A 93 5.83 5.57 8.34
C TYR A 93 5.31 4.73 7.16
N LEU A 94 6.04 3.65 6.88
CA LEU A 94 5.69 2.64 5.88
C LEU A 94 5.79 1.26 6.52
N ILE A 95 4.70 0.50 6.52
CA ILE A 95 4.66 -0.89 6.98
C ILE A 95 4.72 -1.79 5.75
N VAL A 96 5.62 -2.77 5.79
CA VAL A 96 5.83 -3.71 4.70
C VAL A 96 5.82 -5.15 5.19
N ARG A 97 5.54 -6.09 4.29
CA ARG A 97 5.72 -7.54 4.47
C ARG A 97 6.46 -8.14 3.28
N PRO A 98 7.34 -9.12 3.48
CA PRO A 98 7.97 -9.82 2.37
C PRO A 98 6.94 -10.72 1.68
N ASP A 99 6.94 -10.73 0.35
CA ASP A 99 6.25 -11.77 -0.41
C ASP A 99 7.02 -13.11 -0.38
N ARG A 100 6.51 -14.12 -1.09
CA ARG A 100 7.14 -15.45 -1.17
C ARG A 100 8.56 -15.46 -1.77
N PHE A 101 8.96 -14.38 -2.43
CA PHE A 101 10.29 -14.20 -3.03
C PHE A 101 11.19 -13.29 -2.18
N GLY A 102 10.70 -12.83 -1.01
CA GLY A 102 11.43 -11.92 -0.13
C GLY A 102 11.36 -10.46 -0.53
N VAL A 103 10.52 -10.09 -1.50
CA VAL A 103 10.33 -8.69 -1.92
C VAL A 103 9.38 -8.01 -0.94
N GLU A 104 9.82 -6.92 -0.32
CA GLU A 104 8.98 -6.14 0.59
C GLU A 104 7.84 -5.44 -0.19
N LYS A 105 6.61 -5.81 0.14
CA LYS A 105 5.36 -5.20 -0.32
C LYS A 105 4.76 -4.29 0.74
N ILE A 106 4.19 -3.18 0.32
CA ILE A 106 3.56 -2.20 1.21
C ILE A 106 2.23 -2.74 1.72
N VAL A 107 2.03 -2.70 3.03
CA VAL A 107 0.74 -3.05 3.66
C VAL A 107 -0.01 -1.77 4.04
N THR A 108 0.71 -0.77 4.56
CA THR A 108 0.12 0.53 4.88
C THR A 108 1.19 1.62 4.90
N TYR A 109 0.79 2.83 4.52
CA TYR A 109 1.54 4.07 4.72
C TYR A 109 0.78 4.93 5.72
N GLY A 110 1.45 5.79 6.47
CA GLY A 110 0.77 6.78 7.29
C GLY A 110 1.67 7.91 7.74
N VAL A 111 1.04 8.89 8.35
CA VAL A 111 1.67 10.02 9.02
C VAL A 111 1.21 9.97 10.46
N ASN A 112 2.12 10.12 11.41
CA ASN A 112 1.77 10.31 12.82
C ASN A 112 1.43 11.79 13.00
N ASP A 113 0.33 12.08 13.69
CA ASP A 113 0.10 13.43 14.22
C ASP A 113 1.10 13.67 15.35
N ASP A 114 1.83 14.78 15.28
CA ASP A 114 2.80 15.22 16.30
C ASP A 114 2.12 15.60 17.63
#